data_AF-A0A963GQX4-F1
#
_entry.id   AF-A0A963GQX4-F1
#
_cell.length_a   1.000
_cell.length_b   1.000
_cell.length_c   1.000
_cell.angle_alpha   90.00
_cell.angle_beta   90.00
_cell.angle_gamma   90.00
#
_symmetry.space_group_name_H-M   'P 1'
#
loop_
_entity.id
_entity.type
_entity.pdbx_description
1 polymer ?
#
loop_
_entity_poly.entity_id
_entity_poly.type
_entity_poly.pdbx_seq_one_letter_code
_entity_poly.pdbx_strand_id
1 'polypeptide(L)' 'IVMDHRDCGAYKVILKADFAKDPTLEENVHAKYLRDLKQAIQKKYPKLEVETLLMNLDGTVQTIPEPTA' A
#
# COMPACT_ATOMS: atom_id res chain seq x y z
N ILE A 1 9.15 0.15 -8.13
CA ILE A 1 8.43 -0.61 -7.07
C ILE A 1 8.18 0.33 -5.90
N VAL A 2 6.97 0.31 -5.35
CA VAL A 2 6.59 0.94 -4.08
C VAL A 2 5.95 -0.14 -3.23
N MET A 3 6.39 -0.27 -1.97
CA MET A 3 5.99 -1.38 -1.12
C MET A 3 5.89 -0.94 0.34
N ASP A 4 4.80 -1.36 0.98
CA ASP A 4 4.64 -1.33 2.43
C ASP A 4 4.64 -2.77 2.99
N HIS A 5 4.58 -2.91 4.31
CA HIS A 5 4.45 -4.19 4.99
C HIS A 5 3.26 -4.18 5.97
N ARG A 6 2.73 -5.36 6.30
CA ARG A 6 1.74 -5.58 7.37
C ARG A 6 2.32 -5.18 8.73
N ASP A 7 1.44 -4.84 9.66
CA ASP A 7 1.80 -4.33 10.99
C ASP A 7 2.71 -3.09 10.92
N CYS A 8 2.37 -2.17 10.01
CA CYS A 8 3.14 -0.95 9.81
C CYS A 8 2.88 0.05 10.95
N GLY A 9 3.82 0.17 11.88
CA GLY A 9 3.75 1.13 12.98
C GLY A 9 3.59 2.59 12.55
N ALA A 10 4.05 2.97 11.35
CA ALA A 10 3.91 4.33 10.83
C ALA A 10 2.44 4.71 10.59
N TYR A 11 1.64 3.81 10.03
CA TYR A 11 0.21 4.04 9.78
C TYR A 11 -0.55 4.20 11.09
N LYS A 12 -0.18 3.43 12.12
CA LYS A 12 -0.75 3.55 13.46
C LYS A 12 -0.54 4.93 14.06
N VAL A 13 0.67 5.48 13.92
CA VAL A 13 1.01 6.81 14.43
C VAL A 13 0.32 7.91 13.62
N ILE A 14 0.38 7.85 12.29
CA ILE A 14 -0.11 8.90 11.39
C ILE A 14 -1.66 8.96 11.40
N LEU A 15 -2.32 7.80 11.35
CA LEU A 15 -3.78 7.70 11.27
C LEU A 15 -4.46 7.53 12.64
N LYS A 16 -3.67 7.43 13.72
CA LYS A 16 -4.14 7.26 15.10
C LYS A 16 -5.09 6.05 15.29
N ALA A 17 -4.87 5.00 14.51
CA ALA A 17 -5.69 3.79 14.51
C ALA A 17 -4.82 2.55 14.27
N ASP A 18 -5.15 1.46 14.96
CA ASP A 18 -4.41 0.19 14.84
C ASP A 18 -5.15 -0.74 13.88
N PHE A 19 -4.62 -0.89 12.66
CA PHE A 19 -5.22 -1.72 11.61
C PHE A 19 -4.75 -3.18 11.62
N ALA A 20 -3.67 -3.49 12.37
CA ALA A 20 -3.05 -4.82 12.35
C ALA A 20 -3.97 -5.95 12.83
N LYS A 21 -5.07 -5.60 13.50
CA LYS A 21 -6.10 -6.56 13.97
C LYS A 21 -7.08 -7.00 12.88
N ASP A 22 -7.15 -6.27 11.77
CA ASP A 22 -8.03 -6.58 10.64
C ASP A 22 -7.20 -6.49 9.33
N PRO A 23 -6.70 -7.63 8.84
CA PRO A 23 -5.86 -7.66 7.64
C PRO A 23 -6.54 -7.09 6.39
N THR A 24 -7.86 -7.18 6.31
CA THR A 24 -8.64 -6.66 5.17
C THR A 24 -8.69 -5.14 5.23
N LEU A 25 -9.01 -4.59 6.41
CA LEU A 25 -8.99 -3.15 6.62
C LEU A 25 -7.59 -2.56 6.41
N GLU A 26 -6.57 -3.22 6.97
CA GLU A 26 -5.17 -2.84 6.78
C GLU A 26 -4.79 -2.81 5.30
N GLU A 27 -5.13 -3.86 4.53
CA GLU A 27 -4.87 -3.90 3.10
C GLU A 27 -5.50 -2.71 2.37
N ASN A 28 -6.77 -2.43 2.64
CA ASN A 28 -7.49 -1.34 2.00
C ASN A 28 -6.87 0.02 2.31
N VAL A 29 -6.41 0.22 3.55
CA VAL A 29 -5.74 1.46 3.96
C VAL A 29 -4.39 1.60 3.23
N HIS A 30 -3.53 0.58 3.24
CA HIS A 30 -2.26 0.61 2.51
C HIS A 30 -2.47 0.79 1.00
N ALA A 31 -3.41 0.05 0.42
CA ALA A 31 -3.74 0.11 -1.00
C ALA A 31 -4.13 1.53 -1.44
N LYS A 32 -4.87 2.26 -0.60
CA LYS A 32 -5.21 3.65 -0.88
C LYS A 32 -3.95 4.52 -1.07
N TYR A 33 -3.05 4.53 -0.08
CA TYR A 33 -1.88 5.42 -0.12
C TYR A 33 -0.85 5.00 -1.16
N LEU A 34 -0.66 3.69 -1.36
CA LEU A 34 0.20 3.17 -2.43
C LEU A 34 -0.31 3.59 -3.82
N ARG A 35 -1.62 3.54 -4.06
CA ARG A 35 -2.23 4.02 -5.32
C ARG A 35 -2.10 5.53 -5.47
N ASP A 36 -2.32 6.31 -4.40
CA ASP A 36 -2.15 7.77 -4.43
C ASP A 36 -0.69 8.15 -4.82
N LEU A 37 0.30 7.44 -4.25
CA LEU A 37 1.71 7.62 -4.58
C LEU A 37 2.03 7.18 -6.02
N LYS A 38 1.50 6.03 -6.46
CA LYS A 38 1.62 5.57 -7.85
C LYS A 38 1.13 6.64 -8.83
N GLN A 39 -0.06 7.20 -8.59
CA GLN A 39 -0.63 8.26 -9.42
C GLN A 39 0.26 9.52 -9.42
N ALA A 40 0.79 9.93 -8.27
CA ALA A 40 1.69 11.07 -8.16
C ALA A 40 2.99 10.86 -8.95
N ILE A 41 3.57 9.64 -8.89
CA ILE A 41 4.75 9.26 -9.65
C ILE A 41 4.44 9.30 -11.16
N GLN A 42 3.36 8.68 -11.60
CA GLN A 42 2.96 8.63 -13.01
C GLN A 42 2.65 10.02 -13.58
N LYS A 43 2.05 10.91 -12.78
CA LYS A 43 1.83 12.31 -13.17
C LYS A 43 3.15 13.04 -13.45
N LYS A 44 4.19 12.76 -12.67
CA LYS A 44 5.53 13.38 -12.82
C LYS A 44 6.39 12.68 -13.88
N TYR A 45 6.23 11.37 -14.03
CA TYR A 45 7.00 10.51 -14.93
C TYR A 45 6.06 9.57 -15.70
N PRO A 46 5.39 10.06 -16.77
CA PRO A 46 4.33 9.31 -17.45
C PRO A 46 4.74 7.99 -18.08
N LYS A 47 6.04 7.78 -18.31
CA LYS A 47 6.61 6.56 -18.89
C LYS A 47 7.19 5.61 -17.85
N LEU A 48 7.20 5.99 -16.57
CA LEU A 48 7.75 5.15 -15.51
C LEU A 48 6.70 4.15 -15.04
N GLU A 49 7.00 2.86 -15.20
CA GLU A 49 6.18 1.79 -14.66
C GLU A 49 6.34 1.71 -13.13
N VAL A 50 5.22 1.52 -12.44
CA VAL A 50 5.17 1.49 -10.98
C VAL A 50 4.29 0.34 -10.52
N GLU A 51 4.90 -0.63 -9.85
CA GLU A 51 4.23 -1.70 -9.14
C GLU A 51 4.02 -1.32 -7.67
N THR A 52 2.83 -1.62 -7.16
CA THR A 52 2.43 -1.41 -5.75
C THR A 52 2.25 -2.76 -5.07
N LEU A 53 3.05 -3.00 -4.02
CA LEU A 53 3.14 -4.28 -3.34
C LEU A 53 2.87 -4.15 -1.84
N LEU A 54 2.42 -5.23 -1.21
CA LEU A 54 2.28 -5.34 0.23
C LEU A 54 2.91 -6.65 0.72
N MET A 55 3.82 -6.55 1.68
CA MET A 55 4.57 -7.68 2.23
C MET A 55 3.98 -8.12 3.58
N ASN A 56 3.80 -9.42 3.78
CA ASN A 56 3.45 -10.01 5.06
C ASN A 56 4.69 -10.19 5.96
N LEU A 57 4.49 -10.38 7.27
CA LEU A 57 5.58 -10.54 8.23
C LEU A 57 6.43 -11.80 8.01
N ASP A 58 5.91 -12.79 7.26
CA ASP A 58 6.64 -14.00 6.86
C ASP A 58 7.47 -13.81 5.57
N GLY A 59 7.44 -12.61 4.98
CA GLY A 59 8.14 -12.27 3.75
C GLY A 59 7.39 -12.60 2.46
N THR A 60 6.18 -13.18 2.54
CA THR A 60 5.32 -13.34 1.36
C THR A 60 4.86 -11.97 0.85
N VAL A 61 4.80 -11.79 -0.46
CA VAL A 61 4.47 -10.52 -1.11
C VAL A 61 3.24 -10.69 -2.00
N GLN A 62 2.31 -9.76 -1.88
CA GLN A 62 1.13 -9.66 -2.74
C GLN A 62 1.13 -8.34 -3.51
N THR A 63 0.59 -8.38 -4.72
CA THR A 63 0.30 -7.16 -5.50
C THR A 63 -0.96 -6.51 -4.96
N ILE A 64 -0.93 -5.19 -4.78
CA ILE A 64 -2.16 -4.44 -4.52
C ILE A 64 -3.00 -4.44 -5.80
N PRO A 65 -4.24 -4.97 -5.80
CA PRO A 65 -5.06 -4.98 -6.99
C PRO A 65 -5.36 -3.56 -7.47
N GLU A 66 -5.47 -3.36 -8.78
CA GLU A 66 -5.99 -2.08 -9.30
C GLU A 66 -7.49 -1.95 -8.96
N PRO A 67 -8.04 -0.74 -8.77
CA PRO A 67 -9.48 -0.57 -8.62
C PRO A 67 -10.21 -1.16 -9.83
N THR A 68 -11.21 -2.01 -9.61
CA THR A 68 -12.16 -2.38 -10.66
C THR A 68 -12.90 -1.12 -11.12
N ALA A 69 -12.98 -0.93 -12.43
CA ALA A 69 -13.68 0.20 -13.06
C ALA A 69 -15.20 0.15 -12.82
#